data_AF-A0A7C5M690-F1
#
_entry.id   AF-A0A7C5M690-F1
#
_cell.length_a   1.000
_cell.length_b   1.000
_cell.length_c   1.000
_cell.angle_alpha   90.00
_cell.angle_beta   90.00
_cell.angle_gamma   90.00
#
_symmetry.space_group_name_H-M   'P 1'
#
loop_
_entity.id
_entity.type
_entity.pdbx_description
1 polymer ?
#
loop_
_entity_poly.entity_id
_entity_poly.type
_entity_poly.pdbx_seq_one_letter_code
_entity_poly.pdbx_strand_id
1 'polypeptide(L)'
;MLRMLRIGIRHAVWMMALCGVFLWAQDKGSNESKSQDQPKQSQSGGAAPAAGKKEAEPKRVTGSDGKTYIVRETPFGAVKVLETPAKAEKDDENEPPPDLKVREVGDSIEFQRMTPFVPVKWTKKKTELNELERRAWEREQRRAEEAAKKSKKEDQ
;
A
#
# COMPACT_ATOMS: atom_id res chain seq x y z
N MET A 1 55.30 -7.04 -19.84
CA MET A 1 55.40 -8.37 -20.49
C MET A 1 54.54 -9.34 -19.68
N LEU A 2 53.25 -9.43 -19.98
CA LEU A 2 52.64 -10.44 -20.87
C LEU A 2 52.41 -11.80 -20.16
N ARG A 3 51.29 -11.96 -19.45
CA ARG A 3 50.59 -13.25 -19.31
C ARG A 3 49.07 -13.05 -19.37
N MET A 4 48.64 -12.86 -20.61
CA MET A 4 47.30 -13.05 -21.11
C MET A 4 46.79 -14.48 -20.86
N LEU A 5 45.50 -14.58 -20.52
CA LEU A 5 44.53 -15.37 -21.28
C LEU A 5 44.69 -16.90 -21.26
N ARG A 6 43.82 -17.57 -20.48
CA ARG A 6 43.29 -18.93 -20.71
C ARG A 6 42.47 -19.34 -19.49
N ILE A 7 41.14 -19.28 -19.59
CA ILE A 7 40.11 -20.21 -19.05
C ILE A 7 38.76 -19.58 -19.47
N GLY A 8 38.51 -19.54 -20.77
CA GLY A 8 37.27 -19.04 -21.39
C GLY A 8 36.56 -20.13 -22.21
N ILE A 9 36.79 -21.42 -21.92
CA ILE A 9 36.42 -22.53 -22.82
C ILE A 9 35.87 -23.74 -22.04
N ARG A 10 35.01 -23.52 -21.02
CA ARG A 10 34.32 -24.65 -20.33
C ARG A 10 32.82 -24.49 -20.15
N HIS A 11 32.23 -23.32 -20.41
CA HIS A 11 30.78 -23.12 -20.32
C HIS A 11 30.06 -22.94 -21.66
N ALA A 12 30.79 -22.96 -22.78
CA ALA A 12 30.21 -22.86 -24.13
C ALA A 12 29.67 -24.19 -24.69
N VAL A 13 29.74 -25.30 -23.95
CA VAL A 13 29.29 -26.63 -24.41
C VAL A 13 27.99 -27.09 -23.73
N TRP A 14 27.47 -26.34 -22.74
CA TRP A 14 26.19 -26.67 -22.09
C TRP A 14 25.00 -25.84 -22.60
N MET A 15 25.20 -25.11 -23.71
CA MET A 15 24.20 -24.26 -24.37
C MET A 15 23.91 -24.73 -25.80
N MET A 16 23.77 -26.04 -26.01
CA MET A 16 23.47 -26.65 -27.32
C MET A 16 22.96 -28.09 -27.17
N ALA A 17 21.99 -28.34 -26.27
CA ALA A 17 21.40 -29.68 -26.15
C ALA A 17 19.94 -29.73 -25.66
N LEU A 18 19.17 -28.62 -25.68
CA LEU A 18 17.74 -28.64 -25.32
C LEU A 18 16.88 -27.67 -26.16
N CYS A 19 17.24 -27.48 -27.42
CA CYS A 19 16.34 -26.91 -28.44
C CYS A 19 16.14 -27.95 -29.54
N GLY A 20 14.98 -28.59 -29.60
CA GLY A 20 14.58 -29.37 -30.77
C GLY A 20 13.45 -30.35 -30.53
N VAL A 21 12.28 -30.01 -31.08
CA VAL A 21 11.10 -30.89 -31.31
C VAL A 21 10.08 -30.99 -30.17
N PHE A 22 9.25 -29.95 -30.03
CA PHE A 22 7.81 -30.19 -30.15
C PHE A 22 7.18 -29.01 -30.91
N LEU A 23 6.94 -29.27 -32.19
CA LEU A 23 6.32 -28.38 -33.16
C LEU A 23 4.83 -28.69 -33.18
N TRP A 24 4.00 -27.64 -33.31
CA TRP A 24 2.60 -27.67 -33.77
C TRP A 24 1.57 -28.32 -32.83
N ALA A 25 0.30 -27.94 -32.76
CA ALA A 25 -0.53 -26.82 -33.22
C ALA A 25 -1.96 -27.30 -32.92
N GLN A 26 -2.78 -26.56 -32.18
CA GLN A 26 -4.21 -26.55 -32.49
C GLN A 26 -4.89 -25.28 -31.99
N ASP A 27 -5.38 -24.56 -32.99
CA ASP A 27 -6.30 -23.44 -33.01
C ASP A 27 -7.72 -23.83 -32.54
N LYS A 28 -8.55 -22.80 -32.31
CA LYS A 28 -10.01 -22.77 -32.09
C LYS A 28 -10.57 -22.92 -30.68
N GLY A 29 -11.40 -21.94 -30.32
CA GLY A 29 -12.60 -22.21 -29.53
C GLY A 29 -13.15 -21.03 -28.74
N SER A 30 -13.89 -20.15 -29.41
CA SER A 30 -14.72 -19.09 -28.83
C SER A 30 -15.89 -19.62 -27.97
N ASN A 31 -16.14 -18.90 -26.88
CA ASN A 31 -17.44 -18.46 -26.34
C ASN A 31 -18.39 -19.43 -25.57
N GLU A 32 -18.91 -18.88 -24.47
CA GLU A 32 -20.19 -19.08 -23.76
C GLU A 32 -20.42 -20.24 -22.75
N SER A 33 -20.63 -19.80 -21.50
CA SER A 33 -21.76 -20.09 -20.60
C SER A 33 -22.13 -21.52 -20.22
N LYS A 34 -22.09 -21.80 -18.90
CA LYS A 34 -23.28 -21.95 -18.01
C LYS A 34 -23.09 -23.05 -16.95
N SER A 35 -23.40 -22.68 -15.69
CA SER A 35 -23.80 -23.53 -14.56
C SER A 35 -22.76 -24.53 -14.05
N GLN A 36 -22.64 -24.86 -12.77
CA GLN A 36 -23.28 -24.49 -11.51
C GLN A 36 -22.58 -25.41 -10.49
N ASP A 37 -22.09 -24.87 -9.38
CA ASP A 37 -22.25 -25.47 -8.04
C ASP A 37 -21.57 -24.58 -6.99
N GLN A 38 -22.36 -23.69 -6.40
CA GLN A 38 -22.03 -23.04 -5.13
C GLN A 38 -22.61 -23.93 -4.02
N PRO A 39 -21.80 -24.40 -3.05
CA PRO A 39 -22.37 -25.01 -1.86
C PRO A 39 -23.05 -23.92 -1.02
N LYS A 40 -24.37 -24.07 -0.89
CA LYS A 40 -25.23 -23.33 0.04
C LYS A 40 -24.72 -23.48 1.47
N GLN A 41 -24.18 -22.42 2.06
CA GLN A 41 -24.18 -22.25 3.51
C GLN A 41 -25.45 -21.50 3.92
N SER A 42 -26.49 -22.31 4.16
CA SER A 42 -27.58 -21.96 5.06
C SER A 42 -27.04 -21.85 6.48
N GLN A 43 -26.98 -20.64 7.04
CA GLN A 43 -27.06 -20.45 8.48
C GLN A 43 -28.20 -19.50 8.82
N SER A 44 -29.13 -20.13 9.53
CA SER A 44 -30.30 -19.62 10.23
C SER A 44 -30.16 -18.21 10.77
N GLY A 45 -31.18 -17.41 10.51
CA GLY A 45 -31.44 -16.17 11.21
C GLY A 45 -31.54 -16.41 12.72
N GLY A 46 -30.53 -15.92 13.44
CA GLY A 46 -30.68 -15.55 14.83
C GLY A 46 -31.42 -14.21 14.86
N ALA A 47 -32.66 -14.23 15.32
CA ALA A 47 -33.40 -13.02 15.66
C ALA A 47 -32.63 -12.25 16.75
N ALA A 48 -31.98 -11.15 16.38
CA ALA A 48 -31.59 -10.14 17.34
C ALA A 48 -32.86 -9.38 17.77
N PRO A 49 -33.11 -9.14 19.07
CA PRO A 49 -34.21 -8.30 19.47
C PRO A 49 -33.97 -6.90 18.90
N ALA A 50 -34.89 -6.48 18.03
CA ALA A 50 -35.00 -5.13 17.53
C ALA A 50 -35.31 -4.16 18.67
N ALA A 51 -34.30 -3.79 19.44
CA ALA A 51 -34.31 -2.59 20.26
C ALA A 51 -33.57 -1.49 19.49
N GLY A 52 -34.15 -1.12 18.33
CA GLY A 52 -33.80 0.12 17.64
C GLY A 52 -34.22 1.30 18.49
N LYS A 53 -33.46 1.59 19.55
CA LYS A 53 -33.46 2.94 20.12
C LYS A 53 -32.86 3.81 19.03
N LYS A 54 -33.72 4.63 18.41
CA LYS A 54 -33.31 5.68 17.47
C LYS A 54 -32.08 6.35 18.08
N GLU A 55 -30.95 6.27 17.37
CA GLU A 55 -29.74 6.98 17.74
C GLU A 55 -30.13 8.46 17.85
N ALA A 56 -30.20 8.99 19.07
CA ALA A 56 -30.51 10.39 19.28
C ALA A 56 -29.39 11.19 18.61
N GLU A 57 -29.75 12.05 17.66
CA GLU A 57 -28.75 12.84 16.95
C GLU A 57 -27.86 13.58 17.96
N PRO A 58 -26.52 13.55 17.78
CA PRO A 58 -25.59 14.14 18.74
C PRO A 58 -25.90 15.63 18.94
N LYS A 59 -26.32 16.02 20.14
CA LYS A 59 -26.63 17.42 20.45
C LYS A 59 -25.34 18.18 20.70
N ARG A 60 -25.06 19.17 19.87
CA ARG A 60 -23.97 20.12 20.11
C ARG A 60 -24.38 21.13 21.17
N VAL A 61 -23.55 21.29 22.18
CA VAL A 61 -23.74 22.26 23.27
C VAL A 61 -22.45 23.04 23.45
N THR A 62 -22.51 24.36 23.31
CA THR A 62 -21.38 25.24 23.63
C THR A 62 -21.34 25.44 25.15
N GLY A 63 -20.22 25.08 25.77
CA GLY A 63 -19.96 25.31 27.19
C GLY A 63 -19.65 26.77 27.49
N SER A 64 -19.68 27.12 28.78
CA SER A 64 -19.33 28.45 29.28
C SER A 64 -17.86 28.82 29.07
N ASP A 65 -17.03 27.85 28.72
CA ASP A 65 -15.62 27.99 28.34
C ASP A 65 -15.43 28.30 26.84
N GLY A 66 -16.51 28.47 26.08
CA GLY A 66 -16.49 28.72 24.64
C GLY A 66 -16.19 27.48 23.79
N LYS A 67 -16.09 26.28 24.40
CA LYS A 67 -15.83 25.03 23.69
C LYS A 67 -17.14 24.35 23.32
N THR A 68 -17.21 23.75 22.13
CA THR A 68 -18.38 22.97 21.71
C THR A 68 -18.21 21.52 22.13
N TYR A 69 -19.26 20.96 22.72
CA TYR A 69 -19.32 19.58 23.16
C TYR A 69 -20.42 18.84 22.39
N ILE A 70 -20.12 17.65 21.91
CA ILE A 70 -21.09 16.70 21.40
C ILE A 70 -21.60 15.87 22.57
N VAL A 71 -22.88 16.04 22.91
CA VAL A 71 -23.56 15.23 23.92
C VAL A 71 -24.16 14.00 23.25
N ARG A 72 -23.76 12.82 23.73
CA ARG A 72 -24.30 11.53 23.29
C ARG A 72 -25.09 10.91 24.42
N GLU A 73 -26.34 10.56 24.16
CA GLU A 73 -27.15 9.80 25.11
C GLU A 73 -26.76 8.33 25.01
N THR A 74 -26.21 7.80 26.11
CA THR A 74 -25.89 6.37 26.23
C THR A 74 -26.82 5.74 27.27
N PRO A 75 -26.99 4.41 27.27
CA PRO A 75 -27.76 3.72 28.29
C PRO A 75 -27.29 3.95 29.74
N PHE A 76 -26.06 4.45 29.93
CA PHE A 76 -25.45 4.75 31.23
C PHE A 76 -25.52 6.25 31.58
N GLY A 77 -26.17 7.06 30.75
CA GLY A 77 -26.28 8.52 30.92
C GLY A 77 -25.67 9.30 29.75
N ALA A 78 -25.75 10.64 29.86
CA ALA A 78 -25.25 11.56 28.84
C ALA A 78 -23.74 11.73 28.95
N VAL A 79 -23.01 11.40 27.88
CA VAL A 79 -21.56 11.59 27.77
C VAL A 79 -21.29 12.85 26.96
N LYS A 80 -20.45 13.75 27.49
CA LYS A 80 -20.00 14.97 26.81
C LYS A 80 -18.64 14.69 26.17
N VAL A 81 -18.55 14.78 24.85
CA VAL A 81 -17.31 14.65 24.10
C VAL A 81 -16.94 16.03 23.57
N LEU A 82 -15.72 16.51 23.86
CA LEU A 82 -15.23 17.76 23.28
C LEU A 82 -15.20 17.63 21.75
N GLU A 83 -15.87 18.56 21.06
CA GLU A 83 -15.79 18.66 19.61
C GLU A 83 -14.46 19.31 19.25
N THR A 84 -13.40 18.50 19.26
CA THR A 84 -12.21 18.84 18.47
C THR A 84 -12.60 18.67 17.02
N PRO A 85 -12.34 19.65 16.12
CA PRO A 85 -12.49 19.40 14.70
C PRO A 85 -11.64 18.17 14.44
N ALA A 86 -12.27 17.07 14.00
CA ALA A 86 -11.51 15.94 13.51
C ALA A 86 -10.59 16.55 12.47
N LYS A 87 -9.28 16.55 12.74
CA LYS A 87 -8.30 16.76 11.71
C LYS A 87 -8.49 15.55 10.80
N ALA A 88 -9.44 15.69 9.88
CA ALA A 88 -9.55 14.84 8.73
C ALA A 88 -8.24 15.11 8.02
N GLU A 89 -7.23 14.32 8.35
CA GLU A 89 -6.13 14.07 7.46
C GLU A 89 -6.83 13.53 6.23
N LYS A 90 -7.09 14.43 5.29
CA LYS A 90 -7.51 14.05 3.96
C LYS A 90 -6.30 13.31 3.46
N ASP A 91 -6.34 11.98 3.59
CA ASP A 91 -5.50 11.11 2.80
C ASP A 91 -5.90 11.41 1.36
N ASP A 92 -5.26 12.42 0.77
CA ASP A 92 -5.35 12.66 -0.65
C ASP A 92 -4.87 11.36 -1.30
N GLU A 93 -5.80 10.61 -1.88
CA GLU A 93 -5.54 9.28 -2.46
C GLU A 93 -4.47 9.34 -3.57
N ASN A 94 -4.15 10.55 -4.03
CA ASN A 94 -3.17 10.88 -5.06
C ASN A 94 -1.81 11.36 -4.49
N GLU A 95 -1.70 11.55 -3.17
CA GLU A 95 -0.44 11.89 -2.51
C GLU A 95 0.22 10.65 -1.89
N PRO A 96 1.56 10.53 -2.01
CA PRO A 96 2.27 9.41 -1.41
C PRO A 96 2.22 9.50 0.13
N PRO A 97 1.90 8.40 0.84
CA PRO A 97 1.76 8.41 2.29
C PRO A 97 3.00 9.01 2.98
N PRO A 98 2.83 9.80 4.06
CA PRO A 98 3.95 10.45 4.73
C PRO A 98 4.95 9.44 5.33
N ASP A 99 4.46 8.27 5.75
CA ASP A 99 5.27 7.21 6.36
C ASP A 99 5.94 6.25 5.35
N LEU A 100 5.82 6.55 4.05
CA LEU A 100 6.41 5.73 2.99
C LEU A 100 7.89 6.11 2.80
N LYS A 101 8.78 5.16 3.13
CA LYS A 101 10.22 5.23 2.85
C LYS A 101 10.54 4.55 1.53
N VAL A 102 11.46 5.14 0.77
CA VAL A 102 11.88 4.65 -0.54
C VAL A 102 13.39 4.45 -0.53
N ARG A 103 13.86 3.31 -1.02
CA ARG A 103 15.29 3.00 -1.13
C ARG A 103 15.60 2.45 -2.50
N GLU A 104 16.62 2.99 -3.13
CA GLU A 104 17.12 2.49 -4.41
C GLU A 104 18.03 1.29 -4.20
N VAL A 105 17.75 0.19 -4.92
CA VAL A 105 18.50 -1.06 -4.89
C VAL A 105 18.78 -1.49 -6.34
N GLY A 106 19.86 -0.95 -6.92
CA GLY A 106 20.26 -1.24 -8.30
C GLY A 106 19.24 -0.76 -9.32
N ASP A 107 18.59 -1.69 -10.01
CA ASP A 107 17.55 -1.41 -11.02
C ASP A 107 16.13 -1.33 -10.41
N SER A 108 15.98 -1.75 -9.15
CA SER A 108 14.70 -1.77 -8.46
C SER A 108 14.66 -0.76 -7.31
N ILE A 109 13.44 -0.45 -6.89
CA ILE A 109 13.14 0.43 -5.78
C ILE A 109 12.43 -0.39 -4.70
N GLU A 110 12.99 -0.39 -3.51
CA GLU A 110 12.39 -0.93 -2.29
C GLU A 110 11.55 0.15 -1.61
N PHE A 111 10.28 -0.16 -1.39
CA PHE A 111 9.32 0.67 -0.67
C PHE A 111 9.06 0.04 0.69
N GLN A 112 8.97 0.87 1.73
CA GLN A 112 8.64 0.47 3.08
C GLN A 112 7.60 1.40 3.67
N ARG A 113 6.41 0.87 4.01
CA ARG A 113 5.34 1.60 4.69
C ARG A 113 5.17 1.08 6.11
N MET A 114 5.13 1.97 7.10
CA MET A 114 4.74 1.58 8.45
C MET A 114 3.22 1.37 8.53
N THR A 115 2.82 0.25 9.12
CA THR A 115 1.42 -0.05 9.45
C THR A 115 1.35 -0.39 10.94
N PRO A 116 0.18 -0.28 11.59
CA PRO A 116 0.06 -0.50 13.03
C PRO A 116 0.42 -1.93 13.47
N PHE A 117 0.39 -2.89 12.55
CA PHE A 117 0.76 -4.27 12.85
C PHE A 117 2.25 -4.51 12.60
N VAL A 118 2.72 -4.24 11.37
CA VAL A 118 4.11 -4.43 10.95
C VAL A 118 4.46 -3.52 9.76
N PRO A 119 5.73 -3.14 9.55
CA PRO A 119 6.14 -2.48 8.33
C PRO A 119 5.97 -3.42 7.12
N VAL A 120 5.23 -2.98 6.11
CA VAL A 120 5.10 -3.69 4.84
C VAL A 120 6.19 -3.21 3.89
N LYS A 121 6.89 -4.15 3.27
CA LYS A 121 7.95 -3.88 2.29
C LYS A 121 7.60 -4.51 0.96
N TRP A 122 7.82 -3.78 -0.13
CA TRP A 122 7.68 -4.31 -1.49
C TRP A 122 8.73 -3.71 -2.40
N THR A 123 9.06 -4.43 -3.47
CA THR A 123 10.09 -4.01 -4.43
C THR A 123 9.48 -3.93 -5.81
N LYS A 124 9.73 -2.84 -6.53
CA LYS A 124 9.29 -2.66 -7.93
C LYS A 124 10.41 -2.14 -8.80
N LYS A 125 10.37 -2.47 -10.09
CA LYS A 125 11.33 -1.93 -11.07
C LYS A 125 11.04 -0.46 -11.34
N LYS A 126 12.09 0.31 -11.65
CA LYS A 126 11.97 1.72 -12.03
C LYS A 126 11.05 1.96 -13.23
N THR A 127 10.99 1.00 -14.16
CA THR A 127 10.13 1.06 -15.35
C THR A 127 8.66 0.75 -15.09
N GLU A 128 8.33 0.20 -13.93
CA GLU A 128 6.98 -0.29 -13.58
C GLU A 128 6.34 0.53 -12.44
N LEU A 129 6.90 1.70 -12.15
CA LEU A 129 6.39 2.59 -11.12
C LEU A 129 5.09 3.27 -11.55
N ASN A 130 4.10 3.24 -10.65
CA ASN A 130 2.88 4.01 -10.79
C ASN A 130 3.14 5.51 -10.48
N GLU A 131 2.21 6.40 -10.83
CA GLU A 131 2.29 7.85 -10.58
C GLU A 131 2.57 8.18 -9.11
N LEU A 132 1.84 7.54 -8.19
CA LEU A 132 2.01 7.75 -6.75
C LEU A 132 3.40 7.29 -6.26
N GLU A 133 3.88 6.15 -6.76
CA GLU A 133 5.20 5.59 -6.41
C GLU A 133 6.34 6.44 -6.97
N ARG A 134 6.18 6.97 -8.19
CA ARG A 134 7.09 7.93 -8.80
C ARG A 134 7.19 9.20 -7.96
N ARG A 135 6.07 9.78 -7.54
CA ARG A 135 6.06 10.96 -6.65
C ARG A 135 6.73 10.67 -5.30
N ALA A 136 6.49 9.48 -4.73
CA ALA A 136 7.14 9.06 -3.50
C ALA A 136 8.67 9.00 -3.67
N TRP A 137 9.13 8.49 -4.81
CA TRP A 137 10.55 8.41 -5.13
C TRP A 137 11.17 9.79 -5.35
N GLU A 138 10.52 10.68 -6.10
CA GLU A 138 10.98 12.07 -6.31
C GLU A 138 11.10 12.83 -4.99
N ARG A 139 10.14 12.64 -4.08
CA ARG A 139 10.17 13.23 -2.72
C ARG A 139 11.41 12.77 -1.95
N GLU A 140 11.74 11.48 -2.01
CA GLU A 140 12.92 10.94 -1.31
C GLU A 140 14.23 11.40 -1.96
N GLN A 141 14.30 11.46 -3.29
CA GLN A 141 15.48 11.98 -4.01
C GLN A 141 15.77 13.44 -3.61
N ARG A 142 14.75 14.30 -3.60
CA ARG A 142 14.90 15.69 -3.15
C ARG A 142 15.41 15.77 -1.71
N ARG A 143 14.88 14.93 -0.83
CA ARG A 143 15.32 14.88 0.58
C ARG A 143 16.78 14.43 0.70
N ALA A 144 17.20 13.45 -0.08
CA ALA A 144 18.59 12.98 -0.10
C ALA A 144 19.56 14.07 -0.58
N GLU A 145 19.19 14.84 -1.62
CA GLU A 145 19.98 15.98 -2.10
C GLU A 145 20.09 17.10 -1.06
N GLU A 146 18.99 17.43 -0.39
CA GLU A 146 18.98 18.44 0.69
C GLU A 146 19.85 18.00 1.87
N ALA A 147 19.79 16.72 2.25
CA ALA A 147 20.64 16.16 3.28
C ALA A 147 22.13 16.25 2.90
N ALA A 148 22.49 15.93 1.65
CA ALA A 148 23.86 16.04 1.14
C ALA A 148 24.37 17.50 1.09
N LYS A 149 23.49 18.46 0.75
CA LYS A 149 23.81 19.89 0.79
C LYS A 149 24.03 20.38 2.22
N LYS A 150 23.21 19.91 3.17
CA LYS A 150 23.34 20.27 4.58
C LYS A 150 24.67 19.77 5.17
N SER A 151 25.03 18.50 4.93
CA SER A 151 26.29 17.95 5.45
C SER A 151 27.52 18.66 4.91
N LYS A 152 27.49 19.17 3.67
CA LYS A 152 28.60 19.92 3.08
C LYS A 152 28.74 21.36 3.62
N LYS A 153 27.67 21.93 4.17
CA LYS A 153 27.69 23.27 4.79
C LYS A 153 28.14 23.24 6.26
N GLU A 154 27.96 22.12 6.94
CA GLU A 154 28.32 21.94 8.36
C GLU A 154 29.81 21.62 8.56
N ASP A 155 30.51 21.22 7.50
CA ASP A 155 31.96 20.94 7.45
C ASP A 155 32.79 22.16 6.97
N GLN A 156 32.14 23.31 6.70
CA GLN A 156 32.77 24.62 6.42
C GLN A 156 32.64 25.54 7.62
#